data_AF-A3YVB7-F1
#
_entry.id   AF-A3YVB7-F1
#
_cell.length_a   1.000
_cell.length_b   1.000
_cell.length_c   1.000
_cell.angle_alpha   90.00
_cell.angle_beta   90.00
_cell.angle_gamma   90.00
#
_symmetry.space_group_name_H-M   'P 1'
#
loop_
_entity.id
_entity.type
_entity.pdbx_description
1 polymer ?
#
loop_
_entity_poly.entity_id
_entity_poly.type
_entity_poly.pdbx_seq_one_letter_code
_entity_poly.pdbx_strand_id
1 'polypeptide(L)'
;MEGLPNVQKISLFGIYPSTTVIWSWQYRGLDAEVDPVTAGGLLLTDPDRDGDGSYGIDAIIGRRNGVRITGLFPAGEGIPGNVNPDTGVPYTGDNQVRRQGVADGPQLSTSGLQFALADGSYSNVFHASFLSPPIDLDFHSVSPFPEGPIPPNSEPAVTFAAQIIALVA
;
A
#
# COMPACT_ATOMS: atom_id res chain seq x y z
N MET A 1 64.34 -11.53 0.18
CA MET A 1 63.16 -11.44 1.06
C MET A 1 62.51 -10.10 0.77
N GLU A 2 61.67 -10.09 -0.27
CA GLU A 2 60.91 -8.91 -0.67
C GLU A 2 59.62 -8.86 0.14
N GLY A 3 59.36 -7.73 0.78
CA GLY A 3 58.11 -7.46 1.48
C GLY A 3 56.99 -7.25 0.45
N LEU A 4 55.92 -8.02 0.59
CA LEU A 4 54.69 -7.80 -0.19
C LEU A 4 54.09 -6.43 0.17
N PRO A 5 53.63 -5.65 -0.82
CA PRO A 5 53.07 -4.34 -0.57
C PRO A 5 51.72 -4.45 0.14
N ASN A 6 51.51 -3.48 1.02
CA ASN A 6 50.31 -3.21 1.79
C ASN A 6 49.08 -3.16 0.86
N VAL A 7 48.17 -4.14 0.95
CA VAL A 7 46.89 -4.09 0.26
C VAL A 7 46.02 -3.08 0.99
N GLN A 8 45.93 -1.87 0.44
CA GLN A 8 44.82 -0.96 0.74
C GLN A 8 43.52 -1.73 0.52
N LYS A 9 42.72 -1.90 1.57
CA LYS A 9 41.30 -2.21 1.43
C LYS A 9 40.68 -1.06 0.64
N ILE A 10 40.53 -1.26 -0.65
CA ILE A 10 39.71 -0.41 -1.49
C ILE A 10 38.27 -0.65 -1.02
N SER A 11 37.69 0.31 -0.33
CA SER A 11 36.23 0.41 -0.20
C SER A 11 35.67 0.69 -1.58
N LEU A 12 35.38 -0.38 -2.32
CA LEU A 12 34.52 -0.31 -3.49
C LEU A 12 33.09 -0.30 -2.96
N PHE A 13 32.33 0.73 -3.32
CA PHE A 13 30.89 0.84 -3.14
C PHE A 13 30.21 -0.53 -3.17
N GLY A 14 29.75 -0.99 -2.01
CA GLY A 14 29.00 -2.23 -1.89
C GLY A 14 27.65 -2.03 -2.53
N ILE A 15 27.49 -2.49 -3.76
CA ILE A 15 26.18 -2.77 -4.35
C ILE A 15 25.63 -3.95 -3.56
N TYR A 16 24.96 -3.69 -2.45
CA TYR A 16 24.02 -4.68 -1.95
C TYR A 16 22.96 -4.80 -3.05
N PRO A 17 22.68 -5.99 -3.58
CA PRO A 17 21.39 -6.14 -4.22
C PRO A 17 20.38 -5.81 -3.13
N SER A 18 19.60 -4.75 -3.32
CA SER A 18 18.55 -4.38 -2.38
C SER A 18 17.63 -5.60 -2.31
N THR A 19 17.75 -6.35 -1.21
CA THR A 19 16.88 -7.48 -0.98
C THR A 19 15.45 -6.94 -1.04
N THR A 20 14.52 -7.68 -1.62
CA THR A 20 13.13 -7.26 -1.77
C THR A 20 12.26 -8.34 -1.15
N VAL A 21 11.33 -7.92 -0.30
CA VAL A 21 10.29 -8.82 0.21
C VAL A 21 9.11 -8.75 -0.75
N ILE A 22 8.68 -9.91 -1.25
CA ILE A 22 7.52 -10.01 -2.12
C ILE A 22 6.33 -10.49 -1.29
N TRP A 23 5.24 -9.75 -1.38
CA TRP A 23 3.97 -10.06 -0.75
C TRP A 23 2.94 -10.43 -1.79
N SER A 24 2.11 -11.42 -1.50
CA SER A 24 0.80 -11.57 -2.16
C SER A 24 -0.24 -10.84 -1.34
N TRP A 25 -1.04 -9.99 -1.97
CA TRP A 25 -2.10 -9.23 -1.32
C TRP A 25 -3.43 -9.33 -2.07
N GLN A 26 -4.52 -9.16 -1.35
CA GLN A 26 -5.86 -9.03 -1.92
C GLN A 26 -6.80 -8.29 -0.96
N TYR A 27 -7.85 -7.70 -1.50
CA TYR A 27 -9.05 -7.38 -0.73
C TYR A 27 -10.32 -7.71 -1.50
N ARG A 28 -11.41 -7.94 -0.76
CA ARG A 28 -12.75 -8.22 -1.30
C ARG A 28 -13.80 -7.44 -0.51
N GLY A 29 -14.78 -6.88 -1.21
CA GLY A 29 -15.95 -6.23 -0.62
C GLY A 29 -16.75 -7.19 0.25
N LEU A 30 -17.27 -6.69 1.36
CA LEU A 30 -18.16 -7.46 2.25
C LEU A 30 -19.58 -7.58 1.67
N ASP A 31 -20.02 -6.59 0.91
CA ASP A 31 -21.35 -6.53 0.32
C ASP A 31 -21.34 -7.03 -1.12
N ALA A 32 -21.52 -8.34 -1.29
CA ALA A 32 -21.47 -9.01 -2.59
C ALA A 32 -22.64 -8.66 -3.54
N GLU A 33 -23.67 -7.96 -3.05
CA GLU A 33 -24.93 -7.75 -3.79
C GLU A 33 -24.96 -6.49 -4.66
N VAL A 34 -24.08 -5.50 -4.45
CA VAL A 34 -24.23 -4.18 -5.10
C VAL A 34 -23.12 -3.83 -6.11
N ASP A 35 -21.88 -4.26 -5.90
CA ASP A 35 -20.81 -4.30 -6.92
C ASP A 35 -19.61 -5.00 -6.27
N PRO A 36 -19.27 -6.26 -6.63
CA PRO A 36 -18.27 -7.01 -5.91
C PRO A 36 -16.88 -6.41 -6.14
N VAL A 37 -16.47 -5.53 -5.22
CA VAL A 37 -15.14 -4.95 -5.22
C VAL A 37 -14.12 -6.04 -4.93
N THR A 38 -13.15 -6.19 -5.81
CA THR A 38 -12.02 -7.11 -5.65
C THR A 38 -10.75 -6.43 -6.13
N ALA A 39 -9.67 -6.60 -5.38
CA ALA A 39 -8.34 -6.25 -5.85
C ALA A 39 -7.30 -7.22 -5.32
N GLY A 40 -6.14 -7.24 -5.97
CA GLY A 40 -5.02 -8.01 -5.49
C GLY A 40 -3.86 -8.07 -6.47
N GLY A 41 -2.77 -8.65 -6.00
CA GLY A 41 -1.55 -8.85 -6.76
C GLY A 41 -0.34 -8.99 -5.87
N LEU A 42 0.73 -8.28 -6.22
CA LEU A 42 2.00 -8.28 -5.50
C LEU A 42 2.34 -6.91 -4.93
N LEU A 43 2.93 -6.90 -3.73
CA LEU A 43 3.66 -5.76 -3.17
C LEU A 43 5.15 -6.12 -3.13
N LEU A 44 5.99 -5.15 -3.45
CA LEU A 44 7.43 -5.22 -3.26
C LEU A 44 7.78 -4.21 -2.19
N THR A 45 8.50 -4.66 -1.16
CA THR A 45 8.95 -3.80 -0.05
C THR A 45 10.44 -3.99 0.20
N ASP A 46 11.10 -2.95 0.71
CA ASP A 46 12.38 -3.05 1.39
C ASP A 46 12.28 -4.07 2.55
N PRO A 47 13.30 -4.88 2.85
CA PRO A 47 13.35 -5.79 4.00
C PRO A 47 13.38 -5.07 5.34
N ASP A 48 13.84 -3.82 5.37
CA ASP A 48 13.94 -3.00 6.56
C ASP A 48 12.55 -2.50 6.96
N ARG A 49 12.16 -2.89 8.17
CA ARG A 49 10.91 -2.43 8.78
C ARG A 49 11.15 -1.08 9.45
N ASP A 50 10.10 -0.27 9.52
CA ASP A 50 10.10 0.88 10.41
C ASP A 50 10.04 0.45 11.89
N GLY A 51 10.09 1.44 12.79
CA GLY A 51 10.04 1.22 14.24
C GLY A 51 8.77 0.52 14.72
N ASP A 52 7.69 0.54 13.92
CA ASP A 52 6.38 -0.06 14.22
C ASP A 52 6.22 -1.45 13.58
N GLY A 53 7.27 -1.96 12.93
CA GLY A 53 7.27 -3.26 12.28
C GLY A 53 6.56 -3.28 10.92
N SER A 54 6.25 -2.11 10.35
CA SER A 54 5.69 -1.98 9.02
C SER A 54 6.78 -2.02 7.96
N TYR A 55 6.40 -2.49 6.78
CA TYR A 55 7.22 -2.50 5.58
C TYR A 55 6.75 -1.39 4.65
N GLY A 56 7.68 -0.53 4.20
CA GLY A 56 7.39 0.46 3.17
C GLY A 56 7.21 -0.22 1.81
N ILE A 57 6.12 0.10 1.11
CA ILE A 57 5.84 -0.47 -0.21
C ILE A 57 6.48 0.41 -1.27
N ASP A 58 7.40 -0.19 -2.04
CA ASP A 58 8.14 0.49 -3.11
C ASP A 58 7.45 0.32 -4.46
N ALA A 59 6.78 -0.83 -4.67
CA ALA A 59 6.03 -1.10 -5.88
C ALA A 59 4.82 -1.99 -5.64
N ILE A 60 3.82 -1.80 -6.50
CA ILE A 60 2.58 -2.56 -6.53
C ILE A 60 2.31 -3.05 -7.95
N ILE A 61 1.92 -4.31 -8.06
CA ILE A 61 1.44 -4.90 -9.32
C ILE A 61 0.11 -5.55 -9.00
N GLY A 62 -0.91 -5.31 -9.82
CA GLY A 62 -2.20 -5.93 -9.58
C GLY A 62 -3.31 -5.36 -10.42
N ARG A 63 -4.53 -5.69 -10.00
CA ARG A 63 -5.76 -5.15 -10.57
C ARG A 63 -6.77 -4.86 -9.47
N ARG A 64 -7.66 -3.90 -9.73
CA ARG A 64 -8.91 -3.66 -9.00
C ARG A 64 -10.07 -3.81 -9.99
N ASN A 65 -11.04 -4.67 -9.72
CA ASN A 65 -12.18 -4.97 -10.60
C ASN A 65 -11.77 -5.22 -12.06
N GLY A 66 -10.64 -5.91 -12.25
CA GLY A 66 -10.07 -6.16 -13.58
C GLY A 66 -9.30 -4.99 -14.20
N VAL A 67 -9.37 -3.78 -13.66
CA VAL A 67 -8.57 -2.61 -14.12
C VAL A 67 -7.15 -2.71 -13.58
N ARG A 68 -6.15 -2.47 -14.45
CA ARG A 68 -4.73 -2.56 -14.10
C ARG A 68 -4.32 -1.44 -13.15
N ILE A 69 -3.58 -1.81 -12.10
CA ILE A 69 -2.85 -0.85 -11.26
C ILE A 69 -1.60 -0.37 -12.02
N THR A 70 -1.44 0.94 -12.15
CA THR A 70 -0.33 1.58 -12.88
C THR A 70 0.84 1.97 -11.99
N GLY A 71 0.60 2.09 -10.69
CA GLY A 71 1.64 2.36 -9.69
C GLY A 71 1.05 2.79 -8.36
N LEU A 72 1.92 2.96 -7.37
CA LEU A 72 1.56 3.61 -6.10
C LEU A 72 1.23 5.08 -6.35
N PHE A 73 0.29 5.60 -5.57
CA PHE A 73 0.19 7.05 -5.39
C PHE A 73 1.23 7.49 -4.34
N PRO A 74 1.88 8.65 -4.47
CA PRO A 74 2.95 9.06 -3.54
C PRO A 74 2.52 9.01 -2.06
N ALA A 75 3.38 8.46 -1.21
CA ALA A 75 3.18 8.50 0.23
C ALA A 75 3.27 9.96 0.74
N GLY A 76 2.45 10.31 1.73
CA GLY A 76 2.33 11.68 2.23
C GLY A 76 1.46 12.61 1.37
N GLU A 77 0.91 12.12 0.27
CA GLU A 77 -0.09 12.81 -0.55
C GLU A 77 -1.43 12.08 -0.48
N GLY A 78 -2.53 12.79 -0.73
CA GLY A 78 -3.88 12.19 -0.83
C GLY A 78 -4.32 12.05 -2.27
N ILE A 79 -4.94 10.92 -2.62
CA ILE A 79 -5.58 10.75 -3.94
C ILE A 79 -6.70 11.79 -4.14
N PRO A 80 -7.03 12.16 -5.40
CA PRO A 80 -8.11 13.12 -5.68
C PRO A 80 -9.42 12.75 -4.97
N GLY A 81 -10.18 13.72 -4.51
CA GLY A 81 -11.48 13.51 -3.85
C GLY A 81 -11.44 12.89 -2.45
N ASN A 82 -10.35 12.22 -2.05
CA ASN A 82 -10.19 11.66 -0.71
C ASN A 82 -9.75 12.74 0.30
N VAL A 83 -10.69 13.63 0.64
CA VAL A 83 -10.47 14.77 1.51
C VAL A 83 -11.46 14.75 2.67
N ASN A 84 -11.09 15.38 3.77
CA ASN A 84 -12.03 15.68 4.85
C ASN A 84 -13.06 16.71 4.33
N PRO A 85 -14.37 16.39 4.31
CA PRO A 85 -15.38 17.24 3.67
C PRO A 85 -15.64 18.55 4.43
N ASP A 86 -15.27 18.63 5.71
CA ASP A 86 -15.46 19.84 6.52
C ASP A 86 -14.30 20.83 6.35
N THR A 87 -13.09 20.33 6.05
CA THR A 87 -11.85 21.13 6.04
C THR A 87 -11.17 21.20 4.67
N GLY A 88 -11.54 20.33 3.73
CA GLY A 88 -10.88 20.16 2.43
C GLY A 88 -9.47 19.56 2.52
N VAL A 89 -9.01 19.17 3.72
CA VAL A 89 -7.65 18.62 3.90
C VAL A 89 -7.59 17.18 3.35
N PRO A 90 -6.63 16.85 2.47
CA PRO A 90 -6.49 15.49 1.95
C PRO A 90 -6.14 14.47 3.03
N TYR A 91 -6.76 13.29 2.94
CA TYR A 91 -6.32 12.12 3.68
C TYR A 91 -5.12 11.50 2.95
N THR A 92 -3.95 11.58 3.57
CA THR A 92 -2.70 11.08 3.00
C THR A 92 -2.51 9.60 3.28
N GLY A 93 -2.01 8.83 2.31
CA GLY A 93 -1.57 7.45 2.52
C GLY A 93 -0.10 7.35 2.90
N ASP A 94 0.26 6.27 3.59
CA ASP A 94 1.64 5.98 4.01
C ASP A 94 2.27 4.84 3.18
N ASN A 95 1.46 4.09 2.43
CA ASN A 95 1.89 2.94 1.64
C ASN A 95 2.69 1.93 2.46
N GLN A 96 2.19 1.60 3.65
CA GLN A 96 2.80 0.62 4.54
C GLN A 96 1.98 -0.66 4.65
N VAL A 97 2.66 -1.78 4.89
CA VAL A 97 2.02 -3.06 5.20
C VAL A 97 2.71 -3.75 6.38
N ARG A 98 1.91 -4.34 7.29
CA ARG A 98 2.40 -5.17 8.40
C ARG A 98 2.12 -6.65 8.14
N ARG A 99 2.94 -7.52 8.72
CA ARG A 99 2.61 -8.95 8.79
C ARG A 99 1.40 -9.13 9.67
N GLN A 100 0.53 -10.07 9.30
CA GLN A 100 -0.56 -10.50 10.15
C GLN A 100 -0.02 -10.95 11.52
N GLY A 101 -0.66 -10.49 12.61
CA GLY A 101 -0.33 -10.92 13.97
C GLY A 101 0.92 -10.27 14.59
N VAL A 102 1.52 -9.25 13.96
CA VAL A 102 2.53 -8.41 14.64
C VAL A 102 1.80 -7.43 15.57
N ALA A 103 1.98 -7.60 16.88
CA ALA A 103 1.47 -6.73 17.96
C ALA A 103 -0.04 -6.41 17.92
N ASP A 104 -0.90 -7.39 17.61
CA ASP A 104 -2.37 -7.29 17.62
C ASP A 104 -2.99 -6.20 16.71
N GLY A 105 -2.20 -5.62 15.80
CA GLY A 105 -2.63 -4.54 14.93
C GLY A 105 -3.10 -5.01 13.53
N PRO A 106 -3.87 -4.17 12.83
CA PRO A 106 -4.25 -4.37 11.43
C PRO A 106 -3.02 -4.40 10.50
N GLN A 107 -3.16 -5.05 9.34
CA GLN A 107 -2.10 -5.07 8.32
C GLN A 107 -1.91 -3.73 7.62
N LEU A 108 -2.95 -2.90 7.58
CA LEU A 108 -2.95 -1.55 7.05
C LEU A 108 -3.01 -0.54 8.19
N SER A 109 -2.46 0.65 7.98
CA SER A 109 -2.70 1.79 8.87
C SER A 109 -4.03 2.48 8.55
N THR A 110 -4.36 3.52 9.32
CA THR A 110 -5.45 4.45 9.00
C THR A 110 -5.18 5.32 7.78
N SER A 111 -3.90 5.47 7.40
CA SER A 111 -3.48 6.26 6.24
C SER A 111 -3.65 5.44 4.95
N GLY A 112 -3.26 4.16 4.99
CA GLY A 112 -3.56 3.19 3.95
C GLY A 112 -2.57 3.10 2.79
N LEU A 113 -2.89 2.16 1.89
CA LEU A 113 -2.19 1.86 0.65
C LEU A 113 -2.93 2.50 -0.53
N GLN A 114 -2.25 3.43 -1.19
CA GLN A 114 -2.81 4.19 -2.30
C GLN A 114 -2.21 3.80 -3.65
N PHE A 115 -3.05 3.71 -4.69
CA PHE A 115 -2.59 3.37 -6.03
C PHE A 115 -3.47 3.98 -7.13
N ALA A 116 -2.85 4.18 -8.30
CA ALA A 116 -3.50 4.66 -9.50
C ALA A 116 -3.89 3.48 -10.41
N LEU A 117 -4.98 3.67 -11.17
CA LEU A 117 -5.53 2.68 -12.09
C LEU A 117 -5.47 3.17 -13.53
N ALA A 118 -5.42 2.22 -14.47
CA ALA A 118 -5.23 2.51 -15.89
C ALA A 118 -6.40 3.26 -16.56
N ASP A 119 -7.56 3.31 -15.92
CA ASP A 119 -8.73 4.09 -16.36
C ASP A 119 -8.72 5.54 -15.79
N GLY A 120 -7.68 5.92 -15.06
CA GLY A 120 -7.53 7.25 -14.45
C GLY A 120 -8.21 7.40 -13.08
N SER A 121 -8.79 6.33 -12.54
CA SER A 121 -9.27 6.28 -11.16
C SER A 121 -8.14 5.97 -10.17
N TYR A 122 -8.42 6.14 -8.88
CA TYR A 122 -7.49 5.88 -7.78
C TYR A 122 -8.18 5.07 -6.69
N SER A 123 -7.40 4.40 -5.84
CA SER A 123 -7.91 3.74 -4.64
C SER A 123 -6.99 3.99 -3.46
N ASN A 124 -7.58 4.11 -2.28
CA ASN A 124 -6.90 4.02 -0.99
C ASN A 124 -7.57 2.93 -0.15
N VAL A 125 -6.86 1.83 0.11
CA VAL A 125 -7.33 0.80 1.05
C VAL A 125 -6.67 1.01 2.40
N PHE A 126 -7.49 1.16 3.45
CA PHE A 126 -7.02 1.55 4.78
C PHE A 126 -7.82 0.86 5.89
N HIS A 127 -7.24 0.82 7.09
CA HIS A 127 -7.90 0.31 8.28
C HIS A 127 -8.56 1.45 9.07
N ALA A 128 -9.89 1.49 9.09
CA ALA A 128 -10.67 2.51 9.77
C ALA A 128 -10.78 2.24 11.29
N SER A 129 -9.66 2.40 12.02
CA SER A 129 -9.61 2.15 13.48
C SER A 129 -10.49 3.09 14.31
N PHE A 130 -11.00 4.16 13.71
CA PHE A 130 -11.92 5.11 14.34
C PHE A 130 -13.39 4.66 14.30
N LEU A 131 -13.71 3.56 13.59
CA LEU A 131 -15.03 2.93 13.61
C LEU A 131 -15.16 1.90 14.74
N SER A 132 -16.39 1.53 15.09
CA SER A 132 -16.70 0.52 16.11
C SER A 132 -17.76 -0.47 15.58
N PRO A 133 -17.38 -1.70 15.18
CA PRO A 133 -16.01 -2.24 15.19
C PRO A 133 -15.11 -1.62 14.11
N PRO A 134 -13.78 -1.61 14.30
CA PRO A 134 -12.84 -1.30 13.24
C PRO A 134 -12.98 -2.24 12.04
N ILE A 135 -12.91 -1.69 10.84
CA ILE A 135 -13.01 -2.43 9.56
C ILE A 135 -12.04 -1.85 8.53
N ASP A 136 -11.74 -2.59 7.47
CA ASP A 136 -11.01 -2.04 6.33
C ASP A 136 -11.99 -1.45 5.32
N LEU A 137 -11.61 -0.35 4.69
CA LEU A 137 -12.38 0.36 3.66
C LEU A 137 -11.50 0.56 2.41
N ASP A 138 -12.12 0.60 1.22
CA ASP A 138 -11.47 0.98 -0.05
C ASP A 138 -12.10 2.28 -0.56
N PHE A 139 -11.49 3.43 -0.28
CA PHE A 139 -11.91 4.69 -0.91
C PHE A 139 -11.50 4.66 -2.38
N HIS A 140 -12.48 4.50 -3.27
CA HIS A 140 -12.28 4.51 -4.71
C HIS A 140 -12.69 5.87 -5.28
N SER A 141 -11.73 6.55 -5.90
CA SER A 141 -11.88 7.88 -6.45
C SER A 141 -12.00 7.84 -7.96
N VAL A 142 -13.07 8.43 -8.49
CA VAL A 142 -13.41 8.41 -9.92
C VAL A 142 -13.73 9.83 -10.39
N SER A 143 -13.24 10.18 -11.58
CA SER A 143 -13.51 11.49 -12.19
C SER A 143 -15.03 11.75 -12.25
N PRO A 144 -15.53 12.94 -11.83
CA PRO A 144 -14.80 14.20 -11.66
C PRO A 144 -14.17 14.41 -10.26
N PHE A 145 -14.02 13.36 -9.46
CA PHE A 145 -13.42 13.37 -8.13
C PHE A 145 -14.13 14.33 -7.16
N PRO A 146 -15.45 14.13 -6.91
CA PRO A 146 -16.14 14.88 -5.87
C PRO A 146 -15.46 14.68 -4.51
N GLU A 147 -15.64 15.62 -3.60
CA GLU A 147 -15.06 15.52 -2.25
C GLU A 147 -15.83 14.48 -1.42
N GLY A 148 -15.12 13.48 -0.90
CA GLY A 148 -15.68 12.41 -0.08
C GLY A 148 -16.33 11.25 -0.85
N PRO A 149 -16.99 10.32 -0.15
CA PRO A 149 -17.59 9.11 -0.72
C PRO A 149 -18.94 9.42 -1.41
N ILE A 150 -18.93 10.42 -2.29
CA ILE A 150 -20.09 10.85 -3.08
C ILE A 150 -19.90 10.28 -4.50
N PRO A 151 -20.94 9.69 -5.13
CA PRO A 151 -20.83 9.17 -6.49
C PRO A 151 -20.21 10.20 -7.46
N PRO A 152 -19.26 9.77 -8.31
CA PRO A 152 -18.90 8.38 -8.59
C PRO A 152 -17.84 7.78 -7.65
N ASN A 153 -17.39 8.49 -6.62
CA ASN A 153 -16.56 7.87 -5.59
C ASN A 153 -17.36 6.87 -4.76
N SER A 154 -16.67 5.91 -4.14
CA SER A 154 -17.25 4.96 -3.21
C SER A 154 -16.27 4.60 -2.10
N GLU A 155 -16.79 4.12 -0.98
CA GLU A 155 -15.98 3.65 0.17
C GLU A 155 -16.60 2.38 0.76
N PRO A 156 -16.64 1.26 0.01
CA PRO A 156 -17.16 0.00 0.53
C PRO A 156 -16.26 -0.58 1.61
N ALA A 157 -16.89 -1.31 2.53
CA ALA A 157 -16.18 -2.17 3.47
C ALA A 157 -15.56 -3.36 2.74
N VAL A 158 -14.32 -3.68 3.09
CA VAL A 158 -13.53 -4.77 2.50
C VAL A 158 -12.87 -5.62 3.57
N THR A 159 -12.43 -6.82 3.19
CA THR A 159 -11.48 -7.62 3.97
C THR A 159 -10.13 -7.59 3.26
N PHE A 160 -9.12 -6.98 3.86
CA PHE A 160 -7.75 -6.99 3.33
C PHE A 160 -6.93 -8.15 3.90
N ALA A 161 -6.04 -8.71 3.07
CA ALA A 161 -5.04 -9.66 3.50
C ALA A 161 -3.76 -9.52 2.67
N ALA A 162 -2.61 -9.59 3.34
CA ALA A 162 -1.30 -9.66 2.71
C ALA A 162 -0.39 -10.69 3.39
N GLN A 163 0.38 -11.43 2.60
CA GLN A 163 1.31 -12.46 3.10
C GLN A 163 2.63 -12.39 2.35
N ILE A 164 3.74 -12.57 3.05
CA ILE A 164 5.06 -12.70 2.42
C ILE A 164 5.11 -14.04 1.70
N ILE A 165 5.51 -14.01 0.43
CA ILE A 165 5.66 -15.21 -0.41
C ILE A 165 7.11 -15.48 -0.82
N ALA A 166 7.97 -14.45 -0.82
CA ALA A 166 9.38 -14.62 -1.14
C ALA A 166 10.25 -13.49 -0.57
N LEU A 167 11.54 -13.78 -0.51
CA LEU A 167 12.62 -12.82 -0.31
C LEU A 167 13.57 -12.98 -1.51
N VAL A 168 13.84 -11.90 -2.23
CA VAL A 168 14.71 -11.91 -3.42
C VAL A 168 15.92 -11.04 -3.14
N ALA A 169 17.12 -11.53 -3.42
CA ALA A 169 18.39 -10.84 -3.27
C ALA A 169 19.21 -10.99 -4.55
#